data_AF-A0A1U8NZH4-F1
#
_entry.id   AF-A0A1U8NZH4-F1
#
_cell.length_a   1.000
_cell.length_b   1.000
_cell.length_c   1.000
_cell.angle_alpha   90.00
_cell.angle_beta   90.00
_cell.angle_gamma   90.00
#
_symmetry.space_group_name_H-M   'P 1'
#
loop_
_entity.id
_entity.type
_entity.pdbx_description
1 polymer ?
#
loop_
_entity_poly.entity_id
_entity_poly.type
_entity_poly.pdbx_seq_one_letter_code
_entity_poly.pdbx_strand_id
1 'polypeptide(L)'
;MGLPRKSPSLLSVSLVSITIFLGSFPFVATAADYTNLVFKGCADQKFQDPSGLYLQNLKNLMQDLVSQSSQRTFSTAASGEDPNAINGLYQCRGDLSTSQCYSCVSKIPKISDKVCGKAVAARVQLSGCYLRYEISGFKQVPETEFLYKVCGSSSSGRTEFEKRRETAFNMAEEGVKSGSSLFYTGDYQSVYVLAQCQGDMGTANCGDCVKTAFETVKNDCGDSVSAQLYLHKCYISYSYYPNGIPTISSGTGETRQRTQKTVAIAVGGVAGLGFLVVCLMFLKSVVKKRSKKHEGY
;
A
#
# COMPACT_ATOMS: atom_id res chain seq x y z
N MET A 1 -34.34 14.64 -70.24
CA MET A 1 -33.81 15.69 -69.33
C MET A 1 -33.36 15.00 -68.04
N GLY A 2 -32.07 14.73 -67.90
CA GLY A 2 -31.51 14.06 -66.73
C GLY A 2 -31.11 15.07 -65.65
N LEU A 3 -31.51 14.81 -64.41
CA LEU A 3 -31.04 15.52 -63.22
C LEU A 3 -29.77 14.83 -62.69
N PRO A 4 -28.65 15.55 -62.44
CA PRO A 4 -27.46 14.95 -61.87
C PRO A 4 -27.53 14.87 -60.34
N ARG A 5 -27.18 13.69 -59.84
CA ARG A 5 -26.99 13.35 -58.42
C ARG A 5 -25.67 13.95 -57.92
N LYS A 6 -25.71 14.94 -57.02
CA LYS A 6 -24.51 15.45 -56.31
C LYS A 6 -24.14 14.50 -55.16
N SER A 7 -22.88 14.07 -55.10
CA SER A 7 -22.28 13.36 -53.97
C SER A 7 -22.04 14.30 -52.78
N PRO A 8 -22.17 13.85 -51.52
CA PRO A 8 -21.86 14.67 -50.37
C PRO A 8 -20.34 14.82 -50.18
N SER A 9 -19.91 16.01 -49.78
CA SER A 9 -18.50 16.39 -49.61
C SER A 9 -17.85 15.71 -48.39
N LEU A 10 -16.67 15.14 -48.60
CA LEU A 10 -15.78 14.50 -47.61
C LEU A 10 -15.37 15.36 -46.40
N LEU A 11 -15.67 16.67 -46.40
CA LEU A 11 -15.30 17.60 -45.33
C LEU A 11 -16.15 17.46 -44.06
N SER A 12 -17.37 16.93 -44.15
CA SER A 12 -18.27 16.81 -42.99
C SER A 12 -17.94 15.62 -42.07
N VAL A 13 -17.21 14.61 -42.55
CA VAL A 13 -16.91 13.39 -41.78
C VAL A 13 -15.73 13.60 -40.83
N SER A 14 -14.87 14.58 -41.10
CA SER A 14 -13.64 14.79 -40.32
C SER A 14 -13.84 15.51 -38.99
N LEU A 15 -14.97 16.20 -38.77
CA LEU A 15 -15.19 17.00 -37.56
C LEU A 15 -15.81 16.19 -36.40
N VAL A 16 -16.42 15.04 -36.68
CA VAL A 16 -17.09 14.20 -35.66
C VAL A 16 -16.11 13.18 -35.03
N SER A 17 -14.97 12.89 -35.66
CA SER A 17 -13.98 11.92 -35.14
C SER A 17 -12.98 12.49 -34.14
N ILE A 18 -12.96 13.80 -33.87
CA ILE A 18 -11.94 14.42 -32.99
C ILE A 18 -12.41 14.57 -31.53
N THR A 19 -13.68 14.31 -31.21
CA THR A 19 -14.21 14.47 -29.84
C THR A 19 -14.21 13.19 -28.98
N ILE A 20 -13.72 12.06 -29.47
CA ILE A 20 -13.79 10.76 -28.75
C ILE A 20 -12.44 10.33 -28.10
N PHE A 21 -11.32 11.03 -28.36
CA PHE A 21 -10.02 10.71 -27.77
C PHE A 21 -9.57 11.64 -26.61
N LEU A 22 -10.51 12.32 -25.94
CA LEU A 22 -10.30 12.83 -24.57
C LEU A 22 -10.89 11.89 -23.50
N GLY A 23 -11.35 10.71 -23.92
CA GLY A 23 -11.77 9.64 -23.03
C GLY A 23 -10.56 9.02 -22.31
N SER A 24 -10.46 9.32 -21.02
CA SER A 24 -9.85 8.45 -20.01
C SER A 24 -8.46 7.91 -20.35
N PHE A 25 -7.43 8.72 -20.12
CA PHE A 25 -6.21 8.13 -19.58
C PHE A 25 -6.58 7.65 -18.17
N PRO A 26 -6.67 6.34 -17.88
CA PRO A 26 -6.72 5.91 -16.50
C PRO A 26 -5.46 6.47 -15.85
N PHE A 27 -5.64 7.44 -14.96
CA PHE A 27 -4.66 7.70 -13.94
C PHE A 27 -4.51 6.38 -13.20
N VAL A 28 -3.52 5.58 -13.57
CA VAL A 28 -3.07 4.47 -12.73
C VAL A 28 -2.36 5.15 -11.57
N ALA A 29 -3.15 5.61 -10.59
CA ALA A 29 -2.65 5.76 -9.25
C ALA A 29 -2.19 4.36 -8.85
N THR A 30 -0.89 4.16 -8.70
CA THR A 30 -0.36 2.98 -8.04
C THR A 30 -0.89 3.03 -6.62
N ALA A 31 -2.03 2.39 -6.37
CA ALA A 31 -2.53 2.23 -5.02
C ALA A 31 -1.42 1.54 -4.21
N ALA A 32 -1.11 2.05 -3.02
CA ALA A 32 -0.18 1.39 -2.13
C ALA A 32 -0.65 -0.06 -1.91
N ASP A 33 0.20 -1.03 -2.22
CA ASP A 33 -0.17 -2.44 -2.07
C ASP A 33 -0.05 -2.83 -0.59
N TYR A 34 -1.21 -2.90 0.07
CA TYR A 34 -1.37 -3.30 1.46
C TYR A 34 -1.59 -4.81 1.64
N THR A 35 -1.44 -5.61 0.57
CA THR A 35 -1.76 -7.04 0.57
C THR A 35 -0.55 -7.97 0.48
N ASN A 36 0.65 -7.40 0.36
CA ASN A 36 1.89 -8.18 0.28
C ASN A 36 2.16 -8.91 1.60
N LEU A 37 2.50 -10.19 1.52
CA LEU A 37 2.89 -11.00 2.68
C LEU A 37 4.21 -10.48 3.24
N VAL A 38 4.21 -10.09 4.51
CA VAL A 38 5.41 -9.68 5.26
C VAL A 38 6.01 -10.90 5.95
N PHE A 39 5.23 -11.55 6.82
CA PHE A 39 5.65 -12.78 7.48
C PHE A 39 4.46 -13.65 7.89
N LYS A 40 4.75 -14.89 8.23
CA LYS A 40 3.78 -15.84 8.79
C LYS A 40 4.39 -16.58 9.98
N GLY A 41 3.57 -16.86 10.99
CA GLY A 41 3.88 -17.74 12.11
C GLY A 41 2.81 -18.82 12.19
N CYS A 42 3.20 -20.08 12.31
CA CYS A 42 2.27 -21.20 12.44
C CYS A 42 2.72 -22.05 13.63
N ALA A 43 1.77 -22.58 14.39
CA ALA A 43 2.07 -23.62 15.37
C ALA A 43 2.56 -24.90 14.67
N ASP A 44 3.47 -25.62 15.33
CA ASP A 44 3.92 -26.93 14.86
C ASP A 44 2.82 -27.98 14.96
N GLN A 45 1.92 -27.82 15.95
CA GLN A 45 0.77 -28.70 16.13
C GLN A 45 -0.30 -28.41 15.07
N LYS A 46 -0.86 -29.49 14.52
CA LYS A 46 -2.00 -29.45 13.60
C LYS A 46 -3.27 -29.89 14.31
N PHE A 47 -4.41 -29.41 13.85
CA PHE A 47 -5.70 -29.89 14.34
C PHE A 47 -5.81 -31.40 14.13
N GLN A 48 -6.09 -32.13 15.21
CA GLN A 48 -6.58 -33.50 15.14
C GLN A 48 -8.10 -33.44 15.03
N ASP A 49 -8.60 -33.48 13.80
CA ASP A 49 -10.00 -33.16 13.51
C ASP A 49 -10.71 -34.28 12.74
N PRO A 50 -10.92 -35.46 13.35
CA PRO A 50 -11.59 -36.58 12.70
C PRO A 50 -13.08 -36.27 12.41
N SER A 51 -13.71 -35.40 13.20
CA SER A 51 -15.12 -34.99 13.02
C SER A 51 -15.29 -33.78 12.09
N GLY A 52 -14.22 -33.06 11.76
CA GLY A 52 -14.27 -31.83 10.94
C GLY A 52 -14.71 -30.58 11.71
N LEU A 53 -14.89 -30.68 13.03
CA LEU A 53 -15.42 -29.61 13.88
C LEU A 53 -14.44 -28.43 14.00
N TYR A 54 -13.14 -28.71 14.16
CA TYR A 54 -12.14 -27.63 14.27
C TYR A 54 -12.04 -26.81 12.99
N LEU A 55 -12.02 -27.48 11.84
CA LEU A 55 -11.96 -26.80 10.55
C LEU A 55 -13.24 -26.01 10.28
N GLN A 56 -14.39 -26.49 10.73
CA GLN A 56 -15.65 -25.76 10.64
C GLN A 56 -15.65 -24.51 11.53
N ASN A 57 -15.20 -24.62 12.79
CA ASN A 57 -15.07 -23.48 13.70
C ASN A 57 -14.07 -22.44 13.17
N LEU A 58 -12.93 -22.89 12.62
CA LEU A 58 -11.94 -22.00 12.02
C LEU A 58 -12.51 -21.26 10.81
N LYS A 59 -13.27 -21.96 9.95
CA LYS A 59 -13.95 -21.35 8.80
C LYS A 59 -14.95 -20.29 9.25
N ASN A 60 -15.77 -20.58 10.25
CA ASN A 60 -16.76 -19.64 10.80
C ASN A 60 -16.07 -18.41 11.39
N LEU A 61 -15.01 -18.60 12.19
CA LEU A 61 -14.21 -17.52 12.76
C LEU A 61 -13.61 -16.62 11.66
N MET A 62 -12.99 -17.20 10.63
CA MET A 62 -12.40 -16.45 9.52
C MET A 62 -13.45 -15.65 8.75
N GLN A 63 -14.63 -16.22 8.52
CA GLN A 63 -15.74 -15.53 7.85
C GLN A 63 -16.24 -14.34 8.67
N ASP A 64 -16.39 -14.52 9.98
CA ASP A 64 -16.81 -13.46 10.90
C ASP A 64 -15.80 -12.30 10.93
N LEU A 65 -14.51 -12.61 11.15
CA LEU A 65 -13.44 -11.60 11.15
C LEU A 65 -13.36 -10.83 9.82
N VAL A 66 -13.46 -11.53 8.68
CA VAL A 66 -13.51 -10.88 7.35
C VAL A 66 -14.76 -10.00 7.21
N SER A 67 -15.92 -10.46 7.65
CA SER A 67 -17.16 -9.67 7.62
C SER A 67 -17.02 -8.38 8.43
N GLN A 68 -16.52 -8.47 9.66
CA GLN A 68 -16.36 -7.33 10.56
C GLN A 68 -15.36 -6.29 10.04
N SER A 69 -14.35 -6.70 9.26
CA SER A 69 -13.36 -5.79 8.66
C SER A 69 -13.93 -4.77 7.67
N SER A 70 -15.18 -4.97 7.21
CA SER A 70 -15.90 -3.98 6.42
C SER A 70 -16.44 -2.79 7.22
N GLN A 71 -16.47 -2.92 8.56
CA GLN A 71 -17.06 -1.92 9.47
C GLN A 71 -16.04 -1.34 10.46
N ARG A 72 -15.00 -2.11 10.80
CA ARG A 72 -14.01 -1.76 11.82
C ARG A 72 -12.61 -2.09 11.31
N THR A 73 -11.59 -1.46 11.90
CA THR A 73 -10.18 -1.75 11.58
C THR A 73 -9.52 -2.70 12.57
N PHE A 74 -10.21 -3.05 13.66
CA PHE A 74 -9.82 -4.04 14.64
C PHE A 74 -11.07 -4.76 15.13
N SER A 75 -10.98 -6.09 15.29
CA SER A 75 -11.96 -6.84 16.06
C SER A 75 -11.41 -8.18 16.50
N THR A 76 -12.01 -8.71 17.56
CA THR A 76 -11.81 -10.07 18.06
C THR A 76 -13.08 -10.88 17.83
N ALA A 77 -12.94 -12.19 17.70
CA ALA A 77 -14.05 -13.12 17.60
C ALA A 77 -13.65 -14.49 18.17
N ALA A 78 -14.64 -15.30 18.48
CA ALA A 78 -14.47 -16.68 18.88
C ALA A 78 -15.47 -17.57 18.14
N SER A 79 -15.12 -18.83 17.91
CA SER A 79 -16.03 -19.82 17.31
C SER A 79 -15.87 -21.19 17.95
N GLY A 80 -16.99 -21.85 18.21
CA GLY A 80 -17.05 -23.12 18.93
C GLY A 80 -17.13 -22.95 20.45
N GLU A 81 -17.20 -24.09 21.14
CA GLU A 81 -17.21 -24.18 22.60
C GLU A 81 -16.01 -24.98 23.08
N ASP A 82 -15.55 -24.73 24.31
CA ASP A 82 -14.43 -25.45 24.90
C ASP A 82 -14.69 -26.98 24.92
N PRO A 83 -13.68 -27.81 24.62
CA PRO A 83 -12.28 -27.46 24.34
C PRO A 83 -11.99 -27.12 22.87
N ASN A 84 -13.00 -27.08 22.01
CA ASN A 84 -12.86 -26.88 20.56
C ASN A 84 -13.00 -25.41 20.13
N ALA A 85 -13.05 -24.49 21.09
CA ALA A 85 -13.15 -23.07 20.84
C ALA A 85 -11.88 -22.54 20.18
N ILE A 86 -12.04 -21.66 19.19
CA ILE A 86 -10.95 -20.99 18.50
C ILE A 86 -11.17 -19.49 18.65
N ASN A 87 -10.17 -18.80 19.18
CA ASN A 87 -10.15 -17.36 19.32
C ASN A 87 -9.35 -16.76 18.17
N GLY A 88 -9.72 -15.57 17.73
CA GLY A 88 -8.94 -14.86 16.73
C GLY A 88 -9.23 -13.38 16.70
N LEU A 89 -8.39 -12.67 15.98
CA LEU A 89 -8.53 -11.24 15.74
C LEU A 89 -7.90 -10.85 14.42
N TYR A 90 -8.34 -9.71 13.89
CA TYR A 90 -7.62 -8.99 12.86
C TYR A 90 -7.33 -7.57 13.32
N GLN A 91 -6.29 -6.98 12.72
CA GLN A 91 -5.95 -5.58 12.89
C GLN A 91 -5.43 -5.06 11.54
N CYS A 92 -6.08 -4.02 11.03
CA CYS A 92 -5.64 -3.24 9.90
C CYS A 92 -4.75 -2.08 10.35
N ARG A 93 -3.92 -1.59 9.44
CA ARG A 93 -3.12 -0.39 9.65
C ARG A 93 -4.05 0.82 9.89
N GLY A 94 -3.71 1.67 10.85
CA GLY A 94 -4.62 2.69 11.37
C GLY A 94 -5.02 3.79 10.39
N ASP A 95 -4.27 3.94 9.29
CA ASP A 95 -4.52 4.88 8.20
C ASP A 95 -5.35 4.28 7.04
N LEU A 96 -5.80 3.02 7.16
CA LEU A 96 -6.65 2.38 6.15
C LEU A 96 -8.14 2.66 6.43
N SER A 97 -8.86 3.00 5.36
CA SER A 97 -10.33 2.96 5.37
C SER A 97 -10.83 1.53 5.59
N THR A 98 -12.08 1.37 6.05
CA THR A 98 -12.70 0.05 6.23
C THR A 98 -12.77 -0.75 4.92
N SER A 99 -12.91 -0.09 3.77
CA SER A 99 -12.86 -0.75 2.46
C SER A 99 -11.47 -1.34 2.15
N GLN A 100 -10.40 -0.58 2.43
CA GLN A 100 -9.02 -1.07 2.28
C GLN A 100 -8.71 -2.17 3.30
N CYS A 101 -9.20 -2.02 4.53
CA CYS A 101 -9.09 -3.01 5.58
C CYS A 101 -9.73 -4.34 5.15
N TYR A 102 -10.98 -4.31 4.68
CA TYR A 102 -11.66 -5.48 4.12
C TYR A 102 -10.90 -6.13 2.96
N SER A 103 -10.42 -5.31 2.02
CA SER A 103 -9.61 -5.77 0.89
C SER A 103 -8.34 -6.50 1.35
N CYS A 104 -7.72 -6.03 2.43
CA CYS A 104 -6.55 -6.67 3.04
C CYS A 104 -6.91 -7.99 3.76
N VAL A 105 -7.83 -7.93 4.72
CA VAL A 105 -8.19 -9.06 5.60
C VAL A 105 -8.78 -10.22 4.81
N SER A 106 -9.58 -9.94 3.77
CA SER A 106 -10.18 -10.96 2.90
C SER A 106 -9.15 -11.83 2.14
N LYS A 107 -7.88 -11.40 2.02
CA LYS A 107 -6.81 -12.23 1.44
C LYS A 107 -6.28 -13.27 2.41
N ILE A 108 -6.35 -12.99 3.71
CA ILE A 108 -5.65 -13.78 4.72
C ILE A 108 -6.13 -15.23 4.79
N PRO A 109 -7.43 -15.57 4.76
CA PRO A 109 -7.86 -16.97 4.88
C PRO A 109 -7.20 -17.90 3.85
N LYS A 110 -7.16 -17.49 2.57
CA LYS A 110 -6.53 -18.25 1.49
C LYS A 110 -5.00 -18.32 1.65
N ILE A 111 -4.38 -17.21 2.07
CA ILE A 111 -2.93 -17.18 2.32
C ILE A 111 -2.57 -18.11 3.49
N SER A 112 -3.32 -18.02 4.59
CA SER A 112 -3.16 -18.84 5.80
C SER A 112 -3.23 -20.33 5.50
N ASP A 113 -4.27 -20.77 4.76
CA ASP A 113 -4.39 -22.17 4.33
C ASP A 113 -3.17 -22.62 3.52
N LYS A 114 -2.68 -21.77 2.60
CA LYS A 114 -1.49 -22.07 1.79
C LYS A 114 -0.19 -22.14 2.60
N VAL A 115 0.01 -21.26 3.59
CA VAL A 115 1.32 -21.09 4.27
C VAL A 115 1.41 -21.76 5.65
N CYS A 116 0.26 -22.04 6.27
CA CYS A 116 0.14 -22.68 7.59
C CYS A 116 -0.71 -23.96 7.58
N GLY A 117 -1.46 -24.23 6.51
CA GLY A 117 -2.32 -25.41 6.44
C GLY A 117 -3.31 -25.47 7.61
N LYS A 118 -3.33 -26.60 8.31
CA LYS A 118 -4.25 -26.88 9.43
C LYS A 118 -3.61 -26.70 10.81
N ALA A 119 -2.71 -25.72 10.96
CA ALA A 119 -2.07 -25.42 12.25
C ALA A 119 -3.11 -24.97 13.29
N VAL A 120 -2.94 -25.38 14.55
CA VAL A 120 -3.86 -25.03 15.66
C VAL A 120 -3.82 -23.55 16.05
N ALA A 121 -2.75 -22.87 15.70
CA ALA A 121 -2.62 -21.43 15.79
C ALA A 121 -1.84 -20.91 14.58
N ALA A 122 -2.20 -19.73 14.08
CA ALA A 122 -1.46 -19.06 13.04
C ALA A 122 -1.58 -17.54 13.13
N ARG A 123 -0.57 -16.85 12.61
CA ARG A 123 -0.55 -15.42 12.34
C ARG A 123 -0.08 -15.21 10.91
N VAL A 124 -0.83 -14.42 10.15
CA VAL A 124 -0.42 -13.95 8.82
C VAL A 124 -0.38 -12.42 8.85
N GLN A 125 0.79 -11.85 8.60
CA GLN A 125 1.00 -10.41 8.51
C GLN A 125 1.16 -10.01 7.04
N LEU A 126 0.23 -9.19 6.57
CA LEU A 126 0.34 -8.45 5.30
C LEU A 126 0.79 -7.01 5.58
N SER A 127 1.17 -6.28 4.53
CA SER A 127 1.70 -4.91 4.64
C SER A 127 0.69 -3.89 5.22
N GLY A 128 -0.62 -4.16 5.15
CA GLY A 128 -1.64 -3.31 5.75
C GLY A 128 -2.57 -3.96 6.77
N CYS A 129 -2.43 -5.25 7.07
CA CYS A 129 -3.23 -5.91 8.09
C CYS A 129 -2.60 -7.20 8.56
N TYR A 130 -3.01 -7.70 9.72
CA TYR A 130 -2.77 -9.08 10.11
C TYR A 130 -4.04 -9.71 10.66
N LEU A 131 -4.05 -11.04 10.65
CA LEU A 131 -5.03 -11.85 11.34
C LEU A 131 -4.28 -12.95 12.07
N ARG A 132 -4.70 -13.20 13.30
CA ARG A 132 -4.24 -14.35 14.08
C ARG A 132 -5.41 -15.15 14.61
N TYR A 133 -5.22 -16.46 14.74
CA TYR A 133 -6.14 -17.33 15.45
C TYR A 133 -5.35 -18.36 16.27
N GLU A 134 -5.97 -18.85 17.32
CA GLU A 134 -5.43 -19.86 18.22
C GLU A 134 -6.56 -20.67 18.85
N ILE A 135 -6.33 -21.98 19.00
CA ILE A 135 -7.20 -22.84 19.81
C ILE A 135 -7.21 -22.38 21.27
N SER A 136 -8.33 -22.56 21.96
CA SER A 136 -8.43 -22.34 23.40
C SER A 136 -7.33 -23.09 24.17
N GLY A 137 -6.71 -22.40 25.14
CA GLY A 137 -5.57 -22.95 25.90
C GLY A 137 -4.22 -22.94 25.18
N PHE A 138 -4.11 -22.32 23.99
CA PHE A 138 -2.81 -22.14 23.34
C PHE A 138 -1.86 -21.28 24.20
N LYS A 139 -0.56 -21.55 24.06
CA LYS A 139 0.51 -20.94 24.87
C LYS A 139 0.47 -19.42 24.76
N GLN A 140 0.33 -18.75 25.91
CA GLN A 140 0.45 -17.30 26.00
C GLN A 140 1.92 -16.85 25.93
N VAL A 141 2.17 -15.72 25.27
CA VAL A 141 3.50 -15.11 25.13
C VAL A 141 3.46 -13.64 25.59
N PRO A 142 4.60 -13.07 26.01
CA PRO A 142 4.68 -11.66 26.37
C PRO A 142 4.23 -10.73 25.22
N GLU A 143 3.70 -9.55 25.58
CA GLU A 143 3.25 -8.55 24.59
C GLU A 143 4.38 -8.08 23.66
N THR A 144 5.61 -8.12 24.18
CA THR A 144 6.86 -7.71 23.53
C THR A 144 7.67 -8.87 22.95
N GLU A 145 7.11 -10.09 22.87
CA GLU A 145 7.77 -11.22 22.21
C GLU A 145 8.14 -10.84 20.77
N PHE A 146 9.41 -11.01 20.40
CA PHE A 146 9.90 -10.73 19.06
C PHE A 146 9.30 -11.70 18.05
N LEU A 147 8.76 -11.18 16.94
CA LEU A 147 8.18 -12.01 15.87
C LEU A 147 8.99 -11.95 14.57
N TYR A 148 9.30 -10.75 14.09
CA TYR A 148 9.89 -10.57 12.77
C TYR A 148 10.55 -9.20 12.63
N LYS A 149 11.58 -9.12 11.78
CA LYS A 149 12.19 -7.84 11.39
C LYS A 149 12.59 -7.82 9.92
N VAL A 150 12.63 -6.62 9.36
CA VAL A 150 13.23 -6.32 8.06
C VAL A 150 14.15 -5.11 8.26
N CYS A 151 15.41 -5.24 7.90
CA CYS A 151 16.37 -4.13 7.89
C CYS A 151 16.65 -3.73 6.43
N GLY A 152 16.72 -2.43 6.16
CA GLY A 152 17.09 -1.91 4.84
C GLY A 152 18.60 -1.91 4.62
N SER A 153 19.04 -1.16 3.61
CA SER A 153 20.46 -0.92 3.39
C SER A 153 21.05 -0.07 4.52
N SER A 154 22.22 -0.46 5.01
CA SER A 154 23.07 0.41 5.83
C SER A 154 23.52 1.64 5.04
N SER A 155 23.59 2.79 5.69
CA SER A 155 24.34 3.93 5.16
C SER A 155 25.51 4.24 6.08
N SER A 156 26.71 4.22 5.51
CA SER A 156 27.92 4.64 6.21
C SER A 156 27.81 6.12 6.59
N GLY A 157 27.73 6.40 7.89
CA GLY A 157 28.14 7.68 8.48
C GLY A 157 27.11 8.80 8.54
N ARG A 158 26.05 8.65 9.35
CA ARG A 158 25.27 9.80 9.84
C ARG A 158 24.85 9.61 11.30
N THR A 159 25.69 10.05 12.24
CA THR A 159 25.26 10.32 13.63
C THR A 159 24.01 11.22 13.67
N GLU A 160 23.88 12.09 12.67
CA GLU A 160 22.73 12.95 12.46
C GLU A 160 21.44 12.17 12.09
N PHE A 161 21.53 11.09 11.32
CA PHE A 161 20.37 10.24 11.04
C PHE A 161 19.90 9.52 12.30
N GLU A 162 20.83 8.98 13.09
CA GLU A 162 20.50 8.28 14.35
C GLU A 162 19.75 9.19 15.32
N LYS A 163 20.22 10.44 15.48
CA LYS A 163 19.54 11.46 16.29
C LYS A 163 18.12 11.74 15.78
N ARG A 164 17.95 11.92 14.47
CA ARG A 164 16.64 12.15 13.85
C ARG A 164 15.70 10.97 14.03
N ARG A 165 16.20 9.75 13.89
CA ARG A 165 15.47 8.51 14.15
C ARG A 165 15.02 8.44 15.61
N GLU A 166 15.90 8.75 16.56
CA GLU A 166 15.58 8.82 17.99
C GLU A 166 14.46 9.82 18.27
N THR A 167 14.59 11.05 17.76
CA THR A 167 13.55 12.08 17.95
C THR A 167 12.22 11.67 17.32
N ALA A 168 12.24 11.11 16.10
CA ALA A 168 11.03 10.63 15.45
C ALA A 168 10.32 9.54 16.26
N PHE A 169 11.08 8.61 16.87
CA PHE A 169 10.48 7.55 17.68
C PHE A 169 9.98 8.02 19.04
N ASN A 170 10.63 9.00 19.67
CA ASN A 170 10.09 9.63 20.87
C ASN A 170 8.73 10.28 20.59
N MET A 171 8.58 10.92 19.42
CA MET A 171 7.29 11.47 18.98
C MET A 171 6.26 10.36 18.73
N ALA A 172 6.68 9.22 18.17
CA ALA A 172 5.79 8.09 17.92
C ALA A 172 5.32 7.40 19.22
N GLU A 173 6.21 7.23 20.20
CA GLU A 173 5.89 6.71 21.52
C GLU A 173 4.83 7.57 22.22
N GLU A 174 5.04 8.90 22.26
CA GLU A 174 4.05 9.81 22.83
C GLU A 174 2.76 9.89 21.99
N GLY A 175 2.89 9.76 20.67
CA GLY A 175 1.76 9.75 19.75
C GLY A 175 0.80 8.58 19.97
N VAL A 176 1.32 7.37 20.19
CA VAL A 176 0.46 6.20 20.48
C VAL A 176 -0.17 6.24 21.87
N LYS A 177 0.39 7.02 22.81
CA LYS A 177 -0.14 7.20 24.17
C LYS A 177 -1.24 8.26 24.24
N SER A 178 -1.15 9.29 23.42
CA SER A 178 -2.03 10.48 23.46
C SER A 178 -3.15 10.47 22.41
N GLY A 179 -3.02 9.65 21.37
CA GLY A 179 -4.01 9.53 20.30
C GLY A 179 -5.29 8.79 20.72
N SER A 180 -6.34 8.96 19.91
CA SER A 180 -7.58 8.17 20.01
C SER A 180 -7.46 6.77 19.39
N SER A 181 -6.41 6.56 18.59
CA SER A 181 -6.03 5.27 18.03
C SER A 181 -4.62 4.94 18.52
N LEU A 182 -4.36 3.69 18.93
CA LEU A 182 -3.04 3.16 19.29
C LEU A 182 -2.10 3.04 18.07
N PHE A 183 -2.07 4.08 17.25
CA PHE A 183 -1.48 4.18 15.94
C PHE A 183 -0.96 5.60 15.75
N TYR A 184 0.26 5.70 15.27
CA TYR A 184 0.91 6.96 14.96
C TYR A 184 1.67 6.86 13.64
N THR A 185 1.58 7.92 12.84
CA THR A 185 2.48 8.19 11.72
C THR A 185 2.94 9.62 11.82
N GLY A 186 4.20 9.86 11.49
CA GLY A 186 4.73 11.20 11.47
C GLY A 186 6.11 11.23 10.84
N ASP A 187 6.68 12.42 10.78
CA ASP A 187 8.02 12.59 10.30
C ASP A 187 8.82 13.63 11.10
N TYR A 188 10.13 13.42 11.09
CA TYR A 188 11.10 14.34 11.65
C TYR A 188 12.32 14.41 10.75
N GLN A 189 12.56 15.59 10.17
CA GLN A 189 13.77 15.90 9.40
C GLN A 189 14.23 14.79 8.43
N SER A 190 13.36 14.39 7.51
CA SER A 190 13.58 13.33 6.51
C SER A 190 13.45 11.88 7.01
N VAL A 191 13.11 11.64 8.27
CA VAL A 191 12.76 10.31 8.79
C VAL A 191 11.25 10.22 8.92
N TYR A 192 10.62 9.32 8.18
CA TYR A 192 9.22 8.92 8.39
C TYR A 192 9.17 7.77 9.39
N VAL A 193 8.21 7.82 10.31
CA VAL A 193 7.97 6.76 11.30
C VAL A 193 6.50 6.34 11.31
N LEU A 194 6.29 5.08 11.65
CA LEU A 194 5.00 4.51 11.97
C LEU A 194 5.16 3.65 13.22
N ALA A 195 4.23 3.78 14.15
CA ALA A 195 4.09 2.89 15.30
C ALA A 195 2.63 2.47 15.44
N GLN A 196 2.39 1.21 15.76
CA GLN A 196 1.04 0.70 15.97
C GLN A 196 1.02 -0.42 16.99
N CYS A 197 0.06 -0.37 17.90
CA CYS A 197 -0.26 -1.43 18.84
C CYS A 197 -1.56 -2.14 18.45
N GLN A 198 -1.77 -3.32 19.02
CA GLN A 198 -3.01 -4.08 18.92
C GLN A 198 -4.14 -3.30 19.60
N GLY A 199 -5.33 -3.28 19.00
CA GLY A 199 -6.44 -2.41 19.41
C GLY A 199 -7.04 -2.65 20.80
N ASP A 200 -6.64 -3.71 21.51
CA ASP A 200 -7.08 -4.04 22.87
C ASP A 200 -6.04 -3.69 23.96
N MET A 201 -4.90 -3.08 23.59
CA MET A 201 -3.88 -2.68 24.55
C MET A 201 -4.24 -1.37 25.28
N GLY A 202 -3.80 -1.24 26.53
CA GLY A 202 -3.79 0.04 27.21
C GLY A 202 -2.72 0.98 26.61
N THR A 203 -2.96 2.30 26.67
CA THR A 203 -2.04 3.31 26.11
C THR A 203 -0.64 3.26 26.73
N ALA A 204 -0.53 3.01 28.04
CA ALA A 204 0.76 2.85 28.72
C ALA A 204 1.54 1.64 28.17
N ASN A 205 0.92 0.45 28.17
CA ASN A 205 1.54 -0.77 27.62
C ASN A 205 1.90 -0.62 26.14
N CYS A 206 1.10 0.15 25.38
CA CYS A 206 1.39 0.44 23.99
C CYS A 206 2.67 1.27 23.84
N GLY A 207 2.83 2.33 24.65
CA GLY A 207 4.07 3.11 24.71
C GLY A 207 5.28 2.24 25.04
N ASP A 208 5.17 1.40 26.08
CA ASP A 208 6.25 0.48 26.48
C ASP A 208 6.59 -0.52 25.37
N CYS A 209 5.59 -1.03 24.64
CA CYS A 209 5.81 -1.94 23.52
C CYS A 209 6.55 -1.24 22.36
N VAL A 210 6.14 -0.03 21.99
CA VAL A 210 6.79 0.78 20.94
C VAL A 210 8.23 1.11 21.32
N LYS A 211 8.46 1.50 22.57
CA LYS A 211 9.80 1.72 23.11
C LYS A 211 10.67 0.47 23.03
N THR A 212 10.16 -0.67 23.49
CA THR A 212 10.86 -1.97 23.41
C THR A 212 11.20 -2.33 21.96
N ALA A 213 10.25 -2.11 21.03
CA ALA A 213 10.46 -2.36 19.61
C ALA A 213 11.58 -1.46 19.05
N PHE A 214 11.61 -0.18 19.47
CA PHE A 214 12.64 0.75 19.02
C PHE A 214 14.03 0.40 19.58
N GLU A 215 14.13 0.05 20.85
CA GLU A 215 15.39 -0.43 21.45
C GLU A 215 15.89 -1.69 20.74
N THR A 216 14.98 -2.63 20.44
CA THR A 216 15.29 -3.84 19.69
C THR A 216 15.81 -3.51 18.29
N VAL A 217 15.12 -2.66 17.53
CA VAL A 217 15.52 -2.36 16.14
C VAL A 217 16.85 -1.60 16.06
N LYS A 218 17.21 -0.81 17.09
CA LYS A 218 18.53 -0.16 17.18
C LYS A 218 19.65 -1.19 17.26
N ASN A 219 19.48 -2.22 18.10
CA ASN A 219 20.46 -3.29 18.27
C ASN A 219 20.51 -4.19 17.03
N ASP A 220 19.35 -4.46 16.45
CA ASP A 220 19.17 -5.52 15.45
C ASP A 220 19.38 -5.08 14.00
N CYS A 221 19.15 -3.80 13.70
CA CYS A 221 19.31 -3.21 12.37
C CYS A 221 20.40 -2.13 12.32
N GLY A 222 21.05 -1.79 13.45
CA GLY A 222 22.18 -0.88 13.50
C GLY A 222 21.94 0.46 12.78
N ASP A 223 22.74 0.70 11.74
CA ASP A 223 22.77 1.92 10.91
C ASP A 223 21.88 1.82 9.65
N SER A 224 20.99 0.83 9.59
CA SER A 224 20.03 0.70 8.49
C SER A 224 19.17 1.95 8.36
N VAL A 225 19.00 2.45 7.13
CA VAL A 225 18.23 3.69 6.88
C VAL A 225 16.72 3.48 6.84
N SER A 226 16.28 2.23 6.90
CA SER A 226 14.88 1.85 7.04
C SER A 226 14.82 0.54 7.82
N ALA A 227 13.78 0.35 8.61
CA ALA A 227 13.49 -0.96 9.18
C ALA A 227 12.01 -1.11 9.51
N GLN A 228 11.57 -2.35 9.63
CA GLN A 228 10.30 -2.74 10.23
C GLN A 228 10.58 -3.78 11.30
N LEU A 229 9.98 -3.64 12.48
CA LEU A 229 10.12 -4.59 13.57
C LEU A 229 8.76 -4.89 14.20
N TYR A 230 8.43 -6.17 14.26
CA TYR A 230 7.15 -6.70 14.72
C TYR A 230 7.36 -7.48 16.01
N LEU A 231 6.72 -7.01 17.08
CA LEU A 231 6.53 -7.72 18.33
C LEU A 231 5.12 -8.33 18.36
N HIS A 232 4.81 -9.09 19.41
CA HIS A 232 3.54 -9.79 19.51
C HIS A 232 2.32 -8.87 19.39
N LYS A 233 2.32 -7.76 20.13
CA LYS A 233 1.20 -6.81 20.15
C LYS A 233 1.51 -5.42 19.59
N CYS A 234 2.71 -5.12 19.11
CA CYS A 234 2.97 -3.86 18.41
C CYS A 234 4.00 -4.04 17.28
N TYR A 235 4.06 -3.07 16.39
CA TYR A 235 5.14 -2.97 15.42
C TYR A 235 5.52 -1.52 15.15
N ILE A 236 6.75 -1.34 14.70
CA ILE A 236 7.28 -0.06 14.27
C ILE A 236 7.86 -0.16 12.86
N SER A 237 7.88 0.96 12.16
CA SER A 237 8.55 1.12 10.88
C SER A 237 9.20 2.49 10.81
N TYR A 238 10.37 2.58 10.18
CA TYR A 238 10.95 3.85 9.77
C TYR A 238 11.57 3.78 8.39
N SER A 239 11.65 4.93 7.73
CA SER A 239 12.34 5.07 6.45
C SER A 239 12.92 6.47 6.32
N TYR A 240 14.20 6.53 5.94
CA TYR A 240 14.92 7.77 5.71
C TYR A 240 14.86 8.19 4.24
N TYR A 241 14.56 9.46 4.00
CA TYR A 241 14.40 10.04 2.69
C TYR A 241 15.34 11.23 2.51
N PRO A 242 16.59 11.04 2.07
CA PRO A 242 17.59 12.11 2.01
C PRO A 242 17.18 13.30 1.13
N ASN A 243 16.27 13.09 0.17
CA ASN A 243 15.76 14.11 -0.75
C ASN A 243 14.38 14.66 -0.33
N GLY A 244 14.00 14.48 0.94
CA GLY A 244 12.66 14.81 1.43
C GLY A 244 11.68 13.65 1.28
N ILE A 245 10.72 13.59 2.20
CA ILE A 245 9.73 12.53 2.26
C ILE A 245 8.76 12.71 1.09
N PRO A 246 8.51 11.66 0.28
CA PRO A 246 7.50 11.73 -0.77
C PRO A 246 6.16 12.13 -0.16
N THR A 247 5.65 13.29 -0.55
CA THR A 247 4.31 13.72 -0.17
C THR A 247 3.32 12.80 -0.87
N ILE A 248 2.86 11.77 -0.18
CA ILE A 248 1.68 11.02 -0.60
C ILE A 248 0.53 12.01 -0.47
N SER A 249 0.09 12.55 -1.59
CA SER A 249 -1.08 13.42 -1.64
C SER A 249 -2.29 12.57 -1.27
N SER A 250 -2.62 12.51 0.03
CA SER A 250 -3.95 12.17 0.49
C SER A 250 -4.89 13.18 -0.18
N GLY A 251 -5.64 12.72 -1.16
CA GLY A 251 -6.46 13.57 -2.02
C GLY A 251 -7.53 14.31 -1.24
N THR A 252 -7.24 15.54 -0.87
CA THR A 252 -8.18 16.65 -0.84
C THR A 252 -7.51 17.79 -1.59
N GLY A 253 -8.16 18.24 -2.67
CA GLY A 253 -7.52 18.98 -3.75
C GLY A 253 -6.92 20.32 -3.32
N GLU A 254 -5.75 20.64 -3.89
CA GLU A 254 -5.53 21.93 -4.51
C GLU A 254 -4.39 21.86 -5.54
N THR A 255 -4.79 22.00 -6.80
CA THR A 255 -3.98 21.97 -8.00
C THR A 255 -3.17 23.27 -8.11
N ARG A 256 -1.85 23.26 -7.84
CA ARG A 256 -1.04 24.43 -8.26
C ARG A 256 0.39 24.21 -8.72
N GLN A 257 1.06 23.10 -8.39
CA GLN A 257 2.47 22.93 -8.81
C GLN A 257 2.71 21.99 -10.01
N ARG A 258 1.75 21.12 -10.38
CA ARG A 258 1.91 20.20 -11.52
C ARG A 258 1.43 20.77 -12.86
N THR A 259 0.81 21.95 -12.85
CA THR A 259 0.32 22.63 -14.05
C THR A 259 1.47 23.15 -14.91
N GLN A 260 2.58 23.61 -14.31
CA GLN A 260 3.66 24.30 -15.03
C GLN A 260 4.51 23.35 -15.89
N LYS A 261 4.83 22.14 -15.40
CA LYS A 261 5.59 21.14 -16.18
C LYS A 261 4.75 20.44 -17.26
N THR A 262 3.45 20.27 -17.02
CA THR A 262 2.54 19.60 -17.96
C THR A 262 2.15 20.52 -19.13
N VAL A 263 1.93 21.81 -18.86
CA VAL A 263 1.67 22.81 -19.90
C VAL A 263 2.90 22.99 -20.81
N ALA A 264 4.12 22.97 -20.27
CA ALA A 264 5.34 23.10 -21.07
C ALA A 264 5.50 21.94 -22.09
N ILE A 265 5.14 20.71 -21.71
CA ILE A 265 5.23 19.53 -22.58
C ILE A 265 4.09 19.51 -23.61
N ALA A 266 2.87 19.88 -23.21
CA ALA A 266 1.73 19.94 -24.12
C ALA A 266 1.88 21.04 -25.19
N VAL A 267 2.38 22.22 -24.81
CA VAL A 267 2.64 23.32 -25.75
C VAL A 267 3.83 22.99 -26.66
N GLY A 268 4.88 22.34 -26.14
CA GLY A 268 6.01 21.87 -26.93
C GLY A 268 5.64 20.80 -27.96
N GLY A 269 4.75 19.87 -27.60
CA GLY A 269 4.27 18.81 -28.49
C GLY A 269 3.45 19.35 -29.67
N VAL A 270 2.55 20.31 -29.41
CA VAL A 270 1.73 20.93 -30.47
C VAL A 270 2.58 21.80 -31.41
N ALA A 271 3.52 22.57 -30.87
CA ALA A 271 4.47 23.34 -31.68
C ALA A 271 5.38 22.44 -32.52
N GLY A 272 5.87 21.33 -31.96
CA GLY A 272 6.71 20.36 -32.66
C GLY A 272 5.99 19.64 -33.81
N LEU A 273 4.73 19.22 -33.59
CA LEU A 273 3.89 18.63 -34.64
C LEU A 273 3.58 19.64 -35.75
N GLY A 274 3.27 20.90 -35.39
CA GLY A 274 3.05 21.97 -36.37
C GLY A 274 4.29 22.22 -37.24
N PHE A 275 5.47 22.28 -36.63
CA PHE A 275 6.74 22.47 -37.34
C PHE A 275 7.05 21.31 -38.29
N LEU A 276 6.85 20.06 -37.86
CA LEU A 276 7.02 18.87 -38.70
C LEU A 276 6.11 18.88 -39.93
N VAL A 277 4.84 19.28 -39.77
CA VAL A 277 3.91 19.38 -40.90
C VAL A 277 4.37 20.45 -41.91
N VAL A 278 4.84 21.61 -41.44
CA VAL A 278 5.38 22.66 -42.32
C VAL A 278 6.63 22.19 -43.06
N CYS A 279 7.56 21.51 -42.39
CA CYS A 279 8.75 20.92 -43.02
C CYS A 279 8.38 19.89 -44.09
N LEU A 280 7.40 19.01 -43.83
CA LEU A 280 6.94 18.03 -44.81
C LEU A 280 6.27 18.68 -46.02
N MET A 281 5.52 19.78 -45.83
CA MET A 281 4.95 20.53 -46.95
C MET A 281 6.03 21.21 -47.80
N PHE A 282 7.08 21.77 -47.18
CA PHE A 282 8.23 22.34 -47.90
C PHE A 282 9.02 21.27 -48.67
N LEU A 283 9.25 20.10 -48.08
CA LEU A 283 9.92 19.00 -48.77
C LEU A 283 9.09 18.53 -49.98
N LYS A 284 7.76 18.42 -49.84
CA LYS A 284 6.87 18.09 -50.96
C LYS A 284 6.91 19.14 -52.07
N SER A 285 7.00 20.44 -51.75
CA SER A 285 7.06 21.50 -52.75
C SER A 285 8.40 21.51 -53.50
N VAL A 286 9.52 21.23 -52.81
CA VAL A 286 10.85 21.11 -53.42
C VAL A 286 10.96 19.88 -54.32
N VAL A 287 10.42 18.73 -53.89
CA VAL A 287 10.39 17.50 -54.69
C VAL A 287 9.53 17.70 -55.94
N LYS A 288 8.36 18.36 -55.82
CA LYS A 288 7.51 18.70 -56.97
C LYS A 288 8.20 19.66 -57.96
N LYS A 289 9.02 20.58 -57.46
CA LYS A 289 9.81 21.51 -58.30
C LYS A 289 10.97 20.81 -59.02
N ARG A 290 11.56 19.76 -58.44
CA ARG A 290 12.58 18.93 -59.08
C ARG A 290 12.00 17.96 -60.12
N SER A 291 10.83 17.38 -59.87
CA SER A 291 10.12 16.52 -60.83
C SER A 291 9.80 17.26 -62.13
N LYS A 292 9.34 18.52 -62.03
CA LYS A 292 9.07 19.38 -63.19
C LYS A 292 10.31 19.82 -63.97
N LYS A 293 11.51 19.64 -63.41
CA LYS A 293 12.79 19.95 -64.08
C LYS A 293 13.37 18.72 -64.81
N HIS A 294 12.83 17.52 -64.55
CA HIS A 294 13.24 16.26 -65.20
C HIS A 294 12.31 15.82 -66.33
N GLU A 295 11.10 16.39 -66.45
CA GLU A 295 10.18 16.19 -67.60
C GLU A 295 10.41 17.20 -68.74
N GLY A 296 11.51 17.95 -68.70
CA GLY A 296 11.90 18.93 -69.71
C GLY A 296 13.26 18.60 -70.32
N TYR A 297 13.41 17.39 -70.86
CA TYR A 297 14.38 17.04 -71.90
C TYR A 297 13.79 15.93 -72.77
#